data_AF-A0A1F7NFB9-F1
#
_entry.id   AF-A0A1F7NFB9-F1
#
_cell.length_a   1.000
_cell.length_b   1.000
_cell.length_c   1.000
_cell.angle_alpha   90.00
_cell.angle_beta   90.00
_cell.angle_gamma   90.00
#
_symmetry.space_group_name_H-M   'P 1'
#
loop_
_entity.id
_entity.type
_entity.pdbx_description
1 polymer ?
#
loop_
_entity_poly.entity_id
_entity_poly.type
_entity_poly.pdbx_seq_one_letter_code
_entity_poly.pdbx_strand_id
1 'polypeptide(L)'
;MAPPVVDVVVVANPAALAEQAASRFVEAATKALADFGTFRVALSGGTTPQGLYARLAAEPFRSRVDWARVQVFWGDERSVPPDHAESNYRLALELLLSKVPVRAENVYRMRGEATDPDLAAAEYAGELQAAFGLKRGERPRFDLILLGMGADGHTASLFPHSPALREVTRLAVAVYVDAVKGYRITLTLPVLNNAADVLFLVSGSDKAERLRAVLGGKPSHAAPASMVRPDRGTLHWIVDRTAATGLADTKSSRLPPRGEGNPGRG
;
A
#
# COMPACT_ATOMS: atom_id res chain seq x y z
N MET A 1 0.35 -19.05 12.66
CA MET A 1 -0.40 -17.76 12.60
C MET A 1 -1.66 -18.00 11.78
N ALA A 2 -2.80 -17.43 12.21
CA ALA A 2 -4.03 -17.49 11.42
C ALA A 2 -3.82 -16.74 10.08
N PRO A 3 -4.47 -17.15 8.98
CA PRO A 3 -4.38 -16.39 7.74
C PRO A 3 -4.98 -14.98 7.93
N PRO A 4 -4.47 -13.97 7.22
CA PRO A 4 -5.00 -12.61 7.31
C PRO A 4 -6.49 -12.60 6.93
N VAL A 5 -7.26 -11.70 7.54
CA VAL A 5 -8.62 -11.42 7.07
C VAL A 5 -8.47 -10.71 5.73
N VAL A 6 -8.96 -11.35 4.67
CA VAL A 6 -8.96 -10.79 3.31
C VAL A 6 -10.37 -10.37 2.94
N ASP A 7 -10.57 -9.09 2.68
CA ASP A 7 -11.80 -8.52 2.11
C ASP A 7 -11.56 -8.17 0.64
N VAL A 8 -12.38 -8.71 -0.27
CA VAL A 8 -12.30 -8.44 -1.70
C VAL A 8 -13.61 -7.81 -2.15
N VAL A 9 -13.53 -6.58 -2.65
CA VAL A 9 -14.67 -5.81 -3.14
C VAL A 9 -14.48 -5.55 -4.63
N VAL A 10 -15.39 -6.10 -5.43
CA VAL A 10 -15.43 -5.83 -6.88
C VAL A 10 -16.40 -4.68 -7.14
N VAL A 11 -15.90 -3.62 -7.79
CA VAL A 11 -16.67 -2.42 -8.14
C VAL A 11 -16.79 -2.26 -9.65
N ALA A 12 -17.76 -1.46 -10.09
CA ALA A 12 -18.11 -1.38 -11.51
C ALA A 12 -16.98 -0.88 -12.41
N ASN A 13 -16.24 0.14 -11.99
CA ASN A 13 -15.30 0.89 -12.82
C ASN A 13 -14.30 1.69 -11.95
N PRO A 14 -13.29 2.35 -12.54
CA PRO A 14 -12.30 3.13 -11.79
C PRO A 14 -12.88 4.26 -10.93
N ALA A 15 -14.00 4.87 -11.32
CA ALA A 15 -14.64 5.92 -10.51
C ALA A 15 -15.28 5.33 -9.24
N ALA A 16 -15.98 4.20 -9.36
CA ALA A 16 -16.51 3.48 -8.20
C ALA A 16 -15.39 2.94 -7.29
N LEU A 17 -14.23 2.58 -7.85
CA LEU A 17 -13.03 2.21 -7.10
C LEU A 17 -12.54 3.39 -6.26
N ALA A 18 -12.43 4.58 -6.85
CA ALA A 18 -12.02 5.78 -6.13
C ALA A 18 -12.99 6.13 -4.98
N GLU A 19 -14.30 6.03 -5.21
CA GLU A 19 -15.33 6.29 -4.19
C GLU A 19 -15.23 5.31 -3.00
N GLN A 20 -15.12 4.00 -3.31
CA GLN A 20 -14.99 2.97 -2.29
C GLN A 20 -13.68 3.11 -1.51
N ALA A 21 -12.58 3.43 -2.20
CA ALA A 21 -11.28 3.64 -1.58
C ALA A 21 -11.28 4.88 -0.67
N ALA A 22 -11.95 5.97 -1.08
CA ALA A 22 -12.08 7.17 -0.28
C ALA A 22 -12.90 6.91 0.99
N SER A 23 -13.95 6.09 0.88
CA SER A 23 -14.73 5.64 2.04
C SER A 23 -13.89 4.83 3.03
N ARG A 24 -13.11 3.85 2.55
CA ARG A 24 -12.18 3.07 3.39
C ARG A 24 -11.10 3.94 4.04
N PHE A 25 -10.57 4.92 3.32
CA PHE A 25 -9.59 5.87 3.87
C PHE A 25 -10.19 6.67 5.03
N VAL A 26 -11.42 7.19 4.86
CA VAL A 26 -12.10 7.92 5.94
C VAL A 26 -12.43 7.03 7.12
N GLU A 27 -12.85 5.79 6.91
CA GLU A 27 -13.08 4.81 7.98
C GLU A 27 -11.80 4.56 8.79
N ALA A 28 -10.68 4.29 8.12
CA ALA A 28 -9.39 4.09 8.75
C ALA A 28 -8.91 5.35 9.50
N ALA A 29 -9.04 6.52 8.88
CA ALA A 29 -8.70 7.80 9.50
C ALA A 29 -9.53 8.07 10.74
N THR A 30 -10.86 7.90 10.66
CA THR A 30 -11.78 8.12 11.79
C THR A 30 -11.41 7.21 12.96
N LYS A 31 -11.15 5.92 12.69
CA LYS A 31 -10.75 4.96 13.70
C LYS A 31 -9.41 5.33 14.35
N ALA A 32 -8.37 5.60 13.56
CA ALA A 32 -7.05 5.93 14.07
C ALA A 32 -7.04 7.24 14.88
N LEU A 33 -7.78 8.25 14.42
CA LEU A 33 -7.93 9.52 15.13
C LEU A 33 -8.65 9.35 16.47
N ALA A 34 -9.65 8.46 16.55
CA ALA A 34 -10.35 8.16 17.80
C ALA A 34 -9.46 7.37 18.78
N ASP A 35 -8.74 6.36 18.29
CA ASP A 35 -7.96 5.45 19.13
C ASP A 35 -6.61 6.05 19.56
N PHE A 36 -5.95 6.82 18.69
CA PHE A 36 -4.56 7.26 18.85
C PHE A 36 -4.35 8.77 18.69
N GLY A 37 -5.38 9.53 18.31
CA GLY A 37 -5.28 10.98 18.09
C GLY A 37 -4.45 11.39 16.86
N THR A 38 -3.99 10.44 16.04
CA THR A 38 -3.20 10.65 14.82
C THR A 38 -3.53 9.54 13.83
N PHE A 39 -3.57 9.87 12.54
CA PHE A 39 -3.72 8.88 11.47
C PHE A 39 -2.44 8.82 10.63
N ARG A 40 -1.76 7.68 10.61
CA ARG A 40 -0.51 7.46 9.88
C ARG A 40 -0.77 6.61 8.64
N VAL A 41 -0.63 7.22 7.47
CA VAL A 41 -0.92 6.58 6.19
C VAL A 41 0.29 6.58 5.26
N ALA A 42 0.55 5.44 4.62
CA ALA A 42 1.49 5.36 3.51
C ALA A 42 0.74 5.39 2.16
N LEU A 43 1.06 6.37 1.34
CA LEU A 43 0.50 6.58 0.00
C LEU A 43 1.22 5.72 -1.06
N SER A 44 0.57 5.56 -2.21
CA SER A 44 1.10 4.82 -3.37
C SER A 44 1.22 5.71 -4.60
N GLY A 45 2.15 5.36 -5.47
CA GLY A 45 2.20 5.84 -6.84
C GLY A 45 1.23 5.14 -7.79
N GLY A 46 1.31 5.53 -9.07
CA GLY A 46 0.61 4.88 -10.18
C GLY A 46 -0.67 5.61 -10.62
N THR A 47 -1.34 5.06 -11.62
CA THR A 47 -2.56 5.66 -12.20
C THR A 47 -3.80 5.42 -11.35
N THR A 48 -3.92 4.25 -10.71
CA THR A 48 -5.12 3.89 -9.94
C THR A 48 -5.36 4.79 -8.71
N PRO A 49 -4.35 5.16 -7.90
CA PRO A 49 -4.57 6.05 -6.75
C PRO A 49 -4.96 7.49 -7.12
N GLN A 50 -4.80 7.92 -8.37
CA GLN A 50 -5.13 9.29 -8.79
C GLN A 50 -6.60 9.64 -8.53
N GLY A 51 -7.51 8.71 -8.85
CA GLY A 51 -8.93 8.88 -8.59
C GLY A 51 -9.23 9.00 -7.09
N LEU A 52 -8.58 8.19 -6.26
CA LEU A 52 -8.69 8.28 -4.80
C LEU A 52 -8.22 9.66 -4.30
N TYR A 53 -7.05 10.13 -4.75
CA TYR A 53 -6.49 11.42 -4.33
C TYR A 53 -7.38 12.59 -4.72
N ALA A 54 -7.88 12.61 -5.97
CA ALA A 54 -8.85 13.59 -6.41
C ALA A 54 -10.13 13.55 -5.56
N ARG A 55 -10.58 12.35 -5.15
CA ARG A 55 -11.79 12.21 -4.35
C ARG A 55 -11.62 12.65 -2.90
N LEU A 56 -10.49 12.33 -2.28
CA LEU A 56 -10.12 12.81 -0.94
C LEU A 56 -9.92 14.33 -0.89
N ALA A 57 -9.50 14.94 -2.00
CA ALA A 57 -9.36 16.38 -2.12
C ALA A 57 -10.69 17.11 -2.36
N ALA A 58 -11.81 16.41 -2.50
CA ALA A 58 -13.13 16.97 -2.79
C ALA A 58 -14.16 16.62 -1.71
N GLU A 59 -15.21 17.43 -1.61
CA GLU A 59 -16.33 17.11 -0.73
C GLU A 59 -17.13 15.89 -1.23
N PRO A 60 -17.72 15.08 -0.32
CA PRO A 60 -17.73 15.25 1.13
C PRO A 60 -16.49 14.67 1.84
N PHE A 61 -15.58 13.99 1.14
CA PHE A 61 -14.47 13.28 1.80
C PHE A 61 -13.45 14.23 2.42
N ARG A 62 -13.18 15.36 1.76
CA ARG A 62 -12.22 16.35 2.23
C ARG A 62 -12.51 16.81 3.66
N SER A 63 -13.77 17.13 3.98
CA SER A 63 -14.17 17.60 5.32
C SER A 63 -14.33 16.48 6.36
N ARG A 64 -14.34 15.21 5.94
CA ARG A 64 -14.48 14.05 6.83
C ARG A 64 -13.18 13.59 7.48
N VAL A 65 -12.05 14.20 7.14
CA VAL A 65 -10.73 13.87 7.67
C VAL A 65 -10.15 15.09 8.39
N ASP A 66 -9.71 14.91 9.63
CA ASP A 66 -8.93 15.93 10.35
C ASP A 66 -7.47 15.91 9.86
N TRP A 67 -7.22 16.53 8.69
CA TRP A 67 -5.92 16.55 8.02
C TRP A 67 -4.78 17.11 8.87
N ALA A 68 -5.07 17.95 9.87
CA ALA A 68 -4.06 18.49 10.76
C ALA A 68 -3.39 17.40 11.64
N ARG A 69 -4.06 16.25 11.80
CA ARG A 69 -3.58 15.07 12.55
C ARG A 69 -3.24 13.88 11.67
N VAL A 70 -3.18 14.08 10.35
CA VAL A 70 -2.72 13.05 9.42
C VAL A 70 -1.21 13.18 9.23
N GLN A 71 -0.49 12.06 9.38
CA GLN A 71 0.91 11.92 8.99
C GLN A 71 1.00 11.07 7.72
N VAL A 72 1.63 11.62 6.69
CA VAL A 72 1.68 11.09 5.33
C VAL A 72 3.07 10.57 5.02
N PHE A 73 3.12 9.33 4.57
CA PHE A 73 4.32 8.59 4.17
C PHE A 73 4.10 7.99 2.77
N TRP A 74 5.09 7.28 2.23
CA TRP A 74 5.01 6.57 0.96
C TRP A 74 5.42 5.11 1.11
N GLY A 75 4.74 4.22 0.37
CA GLY A 75 5.14 2.81 0.27
C GLY A 75 6.40 2.62 -0.59
N ASP A 76 6.56 3.46 -1.61
CA ASP A 76 7.72 3.52 -2.48
C ASP A 76 7.82 4.86 -3.21
N GLU A 77 8.99 5.11 -3.79
CA GLU A 77 9.27 6.28 -4.63
C GLU A 77 10.34 5.97 -5.68
N ARG A 78 10.30 6.69 -6.80
CA ARG A 78 11.28 6.62 -7.87
C ARG A 78 12.47 7.49 -7.48
N SER A 79 13.69 7.06 -7.78
CA SER A 79 14.90 7.86 -7.54
C SER A 79 15.03 8.99 -8.57
N VAL A 80 14.15 9.98 -8.47
CA VAL A 80 14.05 11.16 -9.34
C VAL A 80 13.75 12.41 -8.50
N PRO A 81 13.97 13.63 -9.05
CA PRO A 81 13.56 14.88 -8.40
C PRO A 81 12.10 14.92 -7.94
N PRO A 82 11.77 15.63 -6.86
CA PRO A 82 10.41 15.67 -6.30
C PRO A 82 9.39 16.38 -7.19
N ASP A 83 9.84 17.10 -8.21
CA ASP A 83 9.02 17.73 -9.25
C ASP A 83 9.05 16.94 -10.59
N HIS A 84 9.72 15.78 -10.62
CA HIS A 84 9.73 14.93 -11.79
C HIS A 84 8.37 14.26 -12.02
N ALA A 85 7.97 14.07 -13.29
CA ALA A 85 6.66 13.50 -13.64
C ALA A 85 6.44 12.07 -13.09
N GLU A 86 7.52 11.34 -12.84
CA GLU A 86 7.47 10.01 -12.25
C GLU A 86 7.52 9.98 -10.72
N SER A 87 7.60 11.13 -10.04
CA SER A 87 7.58 11.16 -8.58
C SER A 87 6.18 10.86 -8.03
N ASN A 88 6.10 9.89 -7.13
CA ASN A 88 4.89 9.58 -6.36
C ASN A 88 4.54 10.73 -5.40
N TYR A 89 5.55 11.42 -4.85
CA TYR A 89 5.38 12.63 -4.07
C TYR A 89 4.72 13.73 -4.90
N ARG A 90 5.25 14.03 -6.10
CA ARG A 90 4.65 15.02 -7.02
C ARG A 90 3.18 14.70 -7.28
N LEU A 91 2.88 13.45 -7.61
CA LEU A 91 1.52 13.01 -7.90
C LEU A 91 0.57 13.30 -6.74
N ALA A 92 0.96 12.92 -5.52
CA ALA A 92 0.17 13.16 -4.32
C ALA A 92 0.06 14.66 -4.01
N LEU A 93 1.12 15.44 -4.23
CA LEU A 93 1.12 16.88 -4.04
C LEU A 93 0.10 17.58 -4.94
N GLU A 94 0.15 17.29 -6.25
CA GLU A 94 -0.74 17.89 -7.25
C GLU A 94 -2.19 17.48 -7.07
N LEU A 95 -2.44 16.21 -6.70
CA LEU A 95 -3.80 15.68 -6.64
C LEU A 95 -4.46 15.86 -5.28
N LEU A 96 -3.70 15.79 -4.18
CA LEU A 96 -4.21 15.77 -2.82
C LEU A 96 -3.60 16.83 -1.90
N LEU A 97 -2.28 16.78 -1.64
CA LEU A 97 -1.67 17.49 -0.50
C LEU A 97 -1.76 19.01 -0.64
N SER A 98 -1.77 19.55 -1.87
CA SER A 98 -1.98 20.99 -2.13
C SER A 98 -3.43 21.47 -1.92
N LYS A 99 -4.39 20.56 -1.72
CA LYS A 99 -5.83 20.85 -1.66
C LYS A 99 -6.45 20.56 -0.29
N VAL A 100 -5.70 19.93 0.61
CA VAL A 100 -6.14 19.56 1.96
C VAL A 100 -5.27 20.26 3.01
N PRO A 101 -5.81 20.61 4.19
CA PRO A 101 -5.07 21.33 5.22
C PRO A 101 -4.16 20.39 6.04
N VAL A 102 -3.34 19.58 5.37
CA VAL A 102 -2.32 18.77 6.02
C VAL A 102 -1.14 19.65 6.42
N ARG A 103 -0.57 19.40 7.59
CA ARG A 103 0.61 20.12 8.08
C ARG A 103 1.86 19.67 7.32
N ALA A 104 2.71 20.61 6.90
CA ALA A 104 3.89 20.29 6.10
C ALA A 104 4.88 19.40 6.86
N GLU A 105 5.03 19.62 8.17
CA GLU A 105 5.85 18.80 9.08
C GLU A 105 5.33 17.37 9.26
N ASN A 106 4.10 17.09 8.83
CA ASN A 106 3.51 15.76 8.84
C ASN A 106 3.66 15.02 7.50
N VAL A 107 4.40 15.57 6.54
CA VAL A 107 4.63 14.95 5.23
C VAL A 107 6.07 14.43 5.14
N TYR A 108 6.23 13.11 5.19
CA TYR A 108 7.51 12.40 5.20
C TYR A 108 7.75 11.74 3.85
N ARG A 109 8.34 12.48 2.91
CA ARG A 109 8.62 11.99 1.55
C ARG A 109 9.92 11.20 1.49
N MET A 110 9.95 10.16 0.65
CA MET A 110 11.22 9.56 0.25
C MET A 110 11.99 10.56 -0.63
N ARG A 111 13.29 10.75 -0.37
CA ARG A 111 14.15 11.68 -1.11
C ARG A 111 14.69 11.02 -2.38
N GLY A 112 13.85 10.91 -3.40
CA GLY A 112 14.20 10.30 -4.67
C GLY A 112 15.38 10.98 -5.39
N GLU A 113 15.60 12.27 -5.13
CA GLU A 113 16.67 13.07 -5.72
C GLU A 113 18.08 12.80 -5.17
N ALA A 114 18.19 11.99 -4.11
CA ALA A 114 19.47 11.69 -3.48
C ALA A 114 20.40 10.94 -4.44
N THR A 115 21.70 11.29 -4.42
CA THR A 115 22.71 10.67 -5.29
C THR A 115 22.96 9.21 -4.95
N ASP A 116 22.82 8.83 -3.68
CA ASP A 116 22.94 7.46 -3.20
C ASP A 116 21.56 6.93 -2.76
N PRO A 117 20.94 6.02 -3.54
CA PRO A 117 19.64 5.44 -3.21
C PRO A 117 19.63 4.63 -1.91
N ASP A 118 20.72 3.96 -1.54
CA ASP A 118 20.80 3.19 -0.30
C ASP A 118 20.86 4.13 0.91
N LEU A 119 21.60 5.24 0.81
CA LEU A 119 21.56 6.29 1.82
C LEU A 119 20.16 6.90 1.95
N ALA A 120 19.49 7.19 0.83
CA ALA A 120 18.13 7.72 0.85
C ALA A 120 17.12 6.77 1.52
N ALA A 121 17.26 5.46 1.29
CA ALA A 121 16.47 4.45 1.97
C ALA A 121 16.76 4.40 3.49
N ALA A 122 18.03 4.54 3.89
CA ALA A 122 18.44 4.60 5.29
C ALA A 122 17.92 5.86 6.00
N GLU A 123 17.99 7.02 5.34
CA GLU A 123 17.41 8.28 5.83
C GLU A 123 15.90 8.16 6.02
N TYR A 124 15.20 7.57 5.05
CA TYR A 124 13.77 7.34 5.17
C TYR A 124 13.42 6.39 6.33
N ALA A 125 14.22 5.35 6.55
CA ALA A 125 14.09 4.49 7.72
C ALA A 125 14.31 5.25 9.03
N GLY A 126 15.22 6.22 9.07
CA GLY A 126 15.44 7.11 10.21
C GLY A 126 14.25 8.03 10.48
N GLU A 127 13.67 8.64 9.43
CA GLU A 127 12.44 9.45 9.54
C GLU A 127 11.26 8.62 10.09
N LEU A 128 11.10 7.38 9.62
CA LEU A 128 10.10 6.44 10.16
C LEU A 128 10.35 6.13 11.64
N GLN A 129 11.60 5.88 12.03
CA GLN A 129 11.93 5.62 13.43
C GLN A 129 11.58 6.81 14.33
N ALA A 130 11.93 8.02 13.91
CA ALA A 130 11.62 9.24 14.65
C ALA A 130 10.11 9.49 14.75
N ALA A 131 9.39 9.44 13.62
CA ALA A 131 7.96 9.77 13.56
C ALA A 131 7.07 8.78 14.34
N PHE A 132 7.48 7.52 14.43
CA PHE A 132 6.78 6.47 15.18
C PHE A 132 7.34 6.25 16.59
N GLY A 133 8.43 6.93 16.98
CA GLY A 133 9.07 6.74 18.28
C GLY A 133 9.62 5.33 18.50
N LEU A 134 10.15 4.71 17.44
CA LEU A 134 10.56 3.30 17.45
C LEU A 134 11.87 3.09 18.21
N LYS A 135 11.92 2.02 19.00
CA LYS A 135 13.16 1.47 19.55
C LYS A 135 13.85 0.57 18.53
N ARG A 136 15.12 0.25 18.78
CA ARG A 136 15.90 -0.65 17.93
C ARG A 136 15.20 -2.00 17.77
N GLY A 137 14.91 -2.38 16.52
CA GLY A 137 14.25 -3.64 16.18
C GLY A 137 12.72 -3.58 16.14
N GLU A 138 12.10 -2.47 16.57
CA GLU A 138 10.67 -2.24 16.38
C GLU A 138 10.36 -1.85 14.92
N ARG A 139 9.10 -2.03 14.54
CA ARG A 139 8.61 -1.72 13.19
C ARG A 139 7.47 -0.70 13.30
N PRO A 140 7.36 0.24 12.36
CA PRO A 140 6.22 1.16 12.32
C PRO A 140 4.96 0.36 12.05
N ARG A 141 3.89 0.68 12.77
CA ARG A 141 2.55 0.15 12.51
C ARG A 141 1.71 1.27 11.92
N PHE A 142 1.62 1.28 10.59
CA PHE A 142 0.74 2.19 9.87
C PHE A 142 -0.72 1.85 10.15
N ASP A 143 -1.57 2.88 10.18
CA ASP A 143 -3.01 2.68 10.25
C ASP A 143 -3.54 2.22 8.90
N LEU A 144 -3.02 2.80 7.82
CA LEU A 144 -3.36 2.41 6.45
C LEU A 144 -2.12 2.44 5.55
N ILE A 145 -1.93 1.40 4.74
CA ILE A 145 -0.99 1.42 3.61
C ILE A 145 -1.78 1.22 2.32
N LEU A 146 -1.67 2.17 1.40
CA LEU A 146 -2.19 2.05 0.04
C LEU A 146 -1.18 1.33 -0.83
N LEU A 147 -1.64 0.37 -1.63
CA LEU A 147 -0.80 -0.38 -2.57
C LEU A 147 -1.49 -0.54 -3.92
N GLY A 148 -0.68 -0.56 -4.99
CA GLY A 148 -1.09 -1.05 -6.30
C GLY A 148 -0.53 -2.44 -6.58
N MET A 149 -0.91 -3.01 -7.73
CA MET A 149 -0.33 -4.25 -8.24
C MET A 149 0.07 -4.11 -9.71
N GLY A 150 1.32 -4.42 -10.04
CA GLY A 150 1.80 -4.53 -11.41
C GLY A 150 1.22 -5.75 -12.15
N ALA A 151 1.31 -5.77 -13.48
CA ALA A 151 0.85 -6.92 -14.28
C ALA A 151 1.75 -8.17 -14.06
N ASP A 152 3.00 -7.95 -13.62
CA ASP A 152 3.96 -8.95 -13.16
C ASP A 152 3.74 -9.37 -11.68
N GLY A 153 2.84 -8.70 -10.96
CA GLY A 153 2.49 -8.98 -9.57
C GLY A 153 3.37 -8.26 -8.55
N HIS A 154 4.22 -7.33 -8.97
CA HIS A 154 4.93 -6.45 -8.04
C HIS A 154 3.94 -5.56 -7.28
N THR A 155 4.35 -5.11 -6.10
CA THR A 155 3.66 -4.07 -5.33
C THR A 155 4.70 -3.17 -4.66
N ALA A 156 4.35 -1.91 -4.39
CA ALA A 156 5.35 -0.89 -4.08
C ALA A 156 6.48 -0.97 -5.13
N SER A 157 7.72 -1.13 -4.70
CA SER A 157 8.83 -1.50 -5.58
C SER A 157 9.49 -2.84 -5.23
N LEU A 158 8.66 -3.77 -4.75
CA LEU A 158 9.00 -5.16 -4.52
C LEU A 158 8.70 -5.98 -5.78
N PHE A 159 9.71 -6.15 -6.63
CA PHE A 159 9.61 -6.85 -7.91
C PHE A 159 9.80 -8.36 -7.81
N PRO A 160 9.25 -9.15 -8.74
CA PRO A 160 9.44 -10.60 -8.77
C PRO A 160 10.91 -10.99 -8.66
N HIS A 161 11.21 -11.92 -7.77
CA HIS A 161 12.56 -12.45 -7.50
C HIS A 161 13.61 -11.42 -7.05
N SER A 162 13.23 -10.17 -6.79
CA SER A 162 14.15 -9.15 -6.27
C SER A 162 14.75 -9.57 -4.91
N PRO A 163 16.03 -9.27 -4.64
CA PRO A 163 16.63 -9.45 -3.31
C PRO A 163 15.85 -8.75 -2.19
N ALA A 164 15.14 -7.66 -2.50
CA ALA A 164 14.32 -6.92 -1.53
C ALA A 164 13.21 -7.78 -0.90
N LEU A 165 12.76 -8.84 -1.57
CA LEU A 165 11.76 -9.78 -1.03
C LEU A 165 12.30 -10.63 0.13
N ARG A 166 13.63 -10.71 0.28
CA ARG A 166 14.31 -11.44 1.36
C ARG A 166 14.68 -10.55 2.54
N GLU A 167 14.41 -9.24 2.44
CA GLU A 167 14.71 -8.30 3.51
C GLU A 167 13.75 -8.49 4.69
N VAL A 168 14.30 -8.72 5.87
CA VAL A 168 13.53 -9.01 7.10
C VAL A 168 13.83 -8.06 8.25
N THR A 169 14.84 -7.19 8.10
CA THR A 169 15.37 -6.30 9.15
C THR A 169 15.16 -4.83 8.85
N ARG A 170 15.52 -4.37 7.65
CA ARG A 170 15.45 -2.94 7.27
C ARG A 170 14.00 -2.52 7.05
N LEU A 171 13.70 -1.27 7.40
CA LEU A 171 12.36 -0.68 7.20
C LEU A 171 12.12 -0.29 5.74
N ALA A 172 13.16 0.25 5.09
CA ALA A 172 13.16 0.63 3.69
C ALA A 172 14.48 0.20 3.03
N VAL A 173 14.45 -0.03 1.72
CA VAL A 173 15.61 -0.41 0.91
C VAL A 173 15.57 0.26 -0.46
N ALA A 174 16.74 0.41 -1.09
CA ALA A 174 16.85 0.72 -2.50
C ALA A 174 16.69 -0.54 -3.35
N VAL A 175 16.07 -0.39 -4.52
CA VAL A 175 15.89 -1.46 -5.51
C VAL A 175 16.21 -0.90 -6.88
N TYR A 176 17.20 -1.49 -7.56
CA TYR A 176 17.44 -1.23 -8.97
C TYR A 176 16.44 -2.01 -9.82
N VAL A 177 15.78 -1.32 -10.76
CA VAL A 177 14.77 -1.91 -11.64
C VAL A 177 15.25 -1.87 -13.08
N ASP A 178 15.66 -3.04 -13.57
CA ASP A 178 16.27 -3.17 -14.90
C ASP A 178 15.37 -2.70 -16.04
N ALA A 179 14.06 -2.94 -15.95
CA ALA A 179 13.10 -2.59 -17.00
C ALA A 179 12.99 -1.08 -17.25
N VAL A 180 13.30 -0.27 -16.24
CA VAL A 180 13.26 1.20 -16.33
C VAL A 180 14.63 1.86 -16.13
N LYS A 181 15.69 1.05 -16.00
CA LYS A 181 17.08 1.48 -15.77
C LYS A 181 17.19 2.56 -14.70
N GLY A 182 16.52 2.34 -13.57
CA GLY A 182 16.42 3.32 -12.48
C GLY A 182 16.27 2.66 -11.12
N TYR A 183 16.69 3.40 -10.09
CA TYR A 183 16.48 3.01 -8.71
C TYR A 183 15.11 3.44 -8.20
N ARG A 184 14.66 2.73 -7.17
CA ARG A 184 13.49 3.05 -6.38
C ARG A 184 13.80 2.84 -4.90
N ILE A 185 13.15 3.61 -4.05
CA ILE A 185 13.16 3.42 -2.59
C ILE A 185 11.84 2.77 -2.22
N THR A 186 11.84 1.77 -1.33
CA THR A 186 10.60 1.04 -0.98
C THR A 186 10.58 0.54 0.44
N LEU A 187 9.40 0.54 1.05
CA LEU A 187 9.13 -0.18 2.28
C LEU A 187 9.25 -1.70 2.05
N THR A 188 9.75 -2.40 3.07
CA THR A 188 9.97 -3.85 3.00
C THR A 188 8.70 -4.62 3.40
N LEU A 189 8.59 -5.89 2.99
CA LEU A 189 7.49 -6.77 3.41
C LEU A 189 7.25 -6.79 4.93
N PRO A 190 8.29 -6.85 5.78
CA PRO A 190 8.20 -6.59 7.22
C PRO A 190 7.35 -5.40 7.65
N VAL A 191 7.47 -4.26 6.96
CA VAL A 191 6.75 -3.03 7.27
C VAL A 191 5.33 -3.11 6.74
N LEU A 192 5.16 -3.55 5.48
CA LEU A 192 3.84 -3.71 4.86
C LEU A 192 2.95 -4.65 5.68
N ASN A 193 3.51 -5.75 6.19
CA ASN A 193 2.78 -6.76 6.96
C ASN A 193 2.58 -6.38 8.44
N ASN A 194 3.13 -5.27 8.90
CA ASN A 194 2.90 -4.77 10.26
C ASN A 194 1.76 -3.74 10.34
N ALA A 195 1.17 -3.34 9.21
CA ALA A 195 0.08 -2.37 9.15
C ALA A 195 -1.23 -2.88 9.78
N ALA A 196 -2.07 -1.95 10.26
CA ALA A 196 -3.42 -2.23 10.73
C ALA A 196 -4.35 -2.58 9.56
N ASP A 197 -4.33 -1.76 8.51
CA ASP A 197 -5.01 -2.02 7.25
C ASP A 197 -4.05 -1.85 6.07
N VAL A 198 -4.11 -2.79 5.14
CA VAL A 198 -3.49 -2.66 3.82
C VAL A 198 -4.58 -2.66 2.77
N LEU A 199 -4.58 -1.67 1.89
CA LEU A 199 -5.58 -1.49 0.85
C LEU A 199 -4.94 -1.55 -0.53
N PHE A 200 -5.18 -2.65 -1.25
CA PHE A 200 -4.84 -2.78 -2.66
C PHE A 200 -5.93 -2.16 -3.54
N LEU A 201 -5.49 -1.31 -4.46
CA LEU A 201 -6.31 -0.73 -5.52
C LEU A 201 -5.87 -1.31 -6.86
N VAL A 202 -6.74 -2.08 -7.52
CA VAL A 202 -6.41 -2.76 -8.77
C VAL A 202 -7.47 -2.49 -9.82
N SER A 203 -7.03 -1.98 -10.97
CA SER A 203 -7.88 -1.60 -12.09
C SER A 203 -7.19 -1.94 -13.40
N GLY A 204 -7.96 -2.35 -14.41
CA GLY A 204 -7.46 -2.70 -15.73
C GLY A 204 -7.40 -4.22 -15.99
N SER A 205 -7.77 -4.61 -17.21
CA SER A 205 -7.77 -6.00 -17.66
C SER A 205 -6.38 -6.64 -17.72
N ASP A 206 -5.34 -5.83 -17.89
CA ASP A 206 -3.93 -6.27 -17.87
C ASP A 206 -3.51 -6.84 -16.51
N LYS A 207 -4.28 -6.57 -15.45
CA LYS A 207 -4.03 -7.11 -14.10
C LYS A 207 -4.75 -8.43 -13.83
N ALA A 208 -5.74 -8.80 -14.63
CA ALA A 208 -6.73 -9.82 -14.26
C ALA A 208 -6.11 -11.21 -14.03
N GLU A 209 -5.24 -11.65 -14.94
CA GLU A 209 -4.58 -12.94 -14.80
C GLU A 209 -3.72 -13.01 -13.54
N ARG A 210 -2.90 -11.99 -13.34
CA ARG A 210 -1.98 -11.93 -12.20
C ARG A 210 -2.74 -11.80 -10.89
N LEU A 211 -3.80 -11.03 -10.85
CA LEU A 211 -4.64 -10.84 -9.66
C LEU A 211 -5.25 -12.17 -9.22
N ARG A 212 -5.78 -12.96 -10.16
CA ARG A 212 -6.31 -14.30 -9.89
C ARG A 212 -5.25 -15.21 -9.26
N ALA A 213 -4.03 -15.18 -9.80
CA ALA A 213 -2.92 -15.95 -9.26
C ALA A 213 -2.52 -15.49 -7.85
N VAL A 214 -2.53 -14.17 -7.59
CA VAL A 214 -2.23 -13.59 -6.28
C VAL A 214 -3.29 -13.98 -5.23
N LEU A 215 -4.58 -13.86 -5.56
CA LEU A 215 -5.68 -14.14 -4.64
C LEU A 215 -5.91 -15.64 -4.42
N GLY A 216 -5.68 -16.47 -5.44
CA GLY A 216 -5.88 -17.93 -5.37
C GLY A 216 -4.64 -18.73 -4.94
N GLY A 217 -3.46 -18.11 -4.95
CA GLY A 217 -2.18 -18.78 -4.78
C GLY A 217 -1.61 -18.74 -3.36
N LYS A 218 -0.54 -19.51 -3.14
CA LYS A 218 0.34 -19.34 -1.97
C LYS A 218 1.28 -18.14 -2.19
N PRO A 219 1.76 -17.48 -1.12
CA PRO A 219 2.76 -16.42 -1.24
C PRO A 219 3.96 -16.88 -2.04
N SER A 220 4.37 -16.07 -3.00
CA SER A 220 5.45 -16.42 -3.91
C SER A 220 6.27 -15.21 -4.29
N HIS A 221 7.58 -15.42 -4.41
CA HIS A 221 8.50 -14.41 -4.94
C HIS A 221 8.21 -14.09 -6.42
N ALA A 222 7.46 -14.95 -7.13
CA ALA A 222 7.02 -14.69 -8.50
C ALA A 222 5.81 -13.73 -8.57
N ALA A 223 5.17 -13.44 -7.43
CA ALA A 223 4.06 -12.50 -7.33
C ALA A 223 4.09 -11.78 -5.97
N PRO A 224 4.99 -10.79 -5.79
CA PRO A 224 5.22 -10.11 -4.50
C PRO A 224 3.97 -9.59 -3.78
N ALA A 225 2.94 -9.16 -4.51
CA ALA A 225 1.67 -8.75 -3.89
C ALA A 225 1.01 -9.87 -3.06
N SER A 226 1.21 -11.15 -3.41
CA SER A 226 0.74 -12.31 -2.63
C SER A 226 1.48 -12.50 -1.30
N MET A 227 2.63 -11.85 -1.13
CA MET A 227 3.43 -11.87 0.09
C MET A 227 3.02 -10.80 1.10
N VAL A 228 2.15 -9.86 0.70
CA VAL A 228 1.55 -8.88 1.60
C VAL A 228 0.39 -9.55 2.35
N ARG A 229 0.65 -9.90 3.60
CA ARG A 229 -0.22 -10.65 4.50
C ARG A 229 -0.05 -10.07 5.91
N PRO A 230 -0.78 -9.00 6.27
CA PRO A 230 -0.67 -8.38 7.58
C PRO A 230 -0.93 -9.39 8.71
N ASP A 231 0.00 -9.50 9.66
CA ASP A 231 -0.06 -10.54 10.71
C ASP A 231 -1.18 -10.27 11.74
N ARG A 232 -1.41 -8.98 12.05
CA ARG A 232 -2.42 -8.48 13.00
C ARG A 232 -3.22 -7.32 12.40
N GLY A 233 -3.48 -7.40 11.11
CA GLY A 233 -4.21 -6.40 10.35
C GLY A 233 -5.19 -7.02 9.36
N THR A 234 -5.84 -6.17 8.60
CA THR A 234 -6.79 -6.57 7.56
C THR A 234 -6.21 -6.24 6.19
N LEU A 235 -6.37 -7.18 5.25
CA LEU A 235 -5.99 -6.99 3.86
C LEU A 235 -7.25 -6.74 3.03
N HIS A 236 -7.34 -5.56 2.42
CA HIS A 236 -8.45 -5.15 1.58
C HIS A 236 -8.01 -5.09 0.12
N TRP A 237 -8.85 -5.60 -0.78
CA TRP A 237 -8.70 -5.45 -2.22
C TRP A 237 -9.93 -4.75 -2.77
N ILE A 238 -9.76 -3.58 -3.36
CA ILE A 238 -10.79 -2.96 -4.20
C ILE A 238 -10.37 -3.11 -5.65
N VAL A 239 -11.21 -3.82 -6.40
CA VAL A 239 -10.89 -4.27 -7.75
C VAL A 239 -12.00 -3.80 -8.69
N ASP A 240 -11.66 -3.19 -9.82
CA ASP A 240 -12.70 -2.94 -10.84
C ASP A 240 -13.09 -4.22 -11.60
N ARG A 241 -14.23 -4.20 -12.29
CA ARG A 241 -14.72 -5.37 -13.05
C ARG A 241 -13.72 -5.90 -14.07
N THR A 242 -12.92 -5.03 -14.69
CA THR A 242 -11.97 -5.45 -15.72
C THR A 242 -10.80 -6.23 -15.12
N ALA A 243 -10.27 -5.76 -13.99
CA ALA A 243 -9.24 -6.46 -13.22
C ALA A 243 -9.79 -7.71 -12.53
N ALA A 244 -11.07 -7.74 -12.18
CA ALA A 244 -11.72 -8.90 -11.57
C ALA A 244 -12.08 -10.02 -12.57
N THR A 245 -11.77 -9.87 -13.87
CA THR A 245 -12.13 -10.85 -14.90
C THR A 245 -11.55 -12.23 -14.57
N GLY A 246 -12.44 -13.22 -14.40
CA GLY A 246 -12.06 -14.59 -14.08
C GLY A 246 -11.69 -14.83 -12.61
N LEU A 247 -11.98 -13.89 -11.70
CA LEU A 247 -12.17 -14.21 -10.30
C LEU A 247 -13.48 -14.98 -10.15
N ALA A 248 -13.49 -16.06 -9.35
CA ALA A 248 -14.73 -16.73 -9.00
C ALA A 248 -15.65 -15.72 -8.28
N ASP A 249 -16.97 -15.86 -8.43
CA ASP A 249 -17.99 -15.02 -7.76
C ASP A 249 -17.81 -15.09 -6.24
N THR A 250 -16.94 -14.23 -5.73
CA THR A 250 -16.74 -14.00 -4.32
C THR A 250 -17.83 -13.02 -3.92
N LYS A 251 -19.06 -13.54 -3.78
CA LYS A 251 -20.05 -12.88 -2.93
C LYS A 251 -19.32 -12.54 -1.64
N SER A 252 -19.31 -11.27 -1.25
CA SER A 252 -18.76 -10.72 0.00
C SER A 252 -18.84 -11.78 1.10
N SER A 253 -17.74 -12.50 1.28
CA SER A 253 -17.63 -13.58 2.26
C SER A 253 -16.22 -13.49 2.77
N ARG A 254 -16.11 -13.20 4.07
CA ARG A 254 -14.89 -13.43 4.83
C ARG A 254 -14.49 -14.86 4.54
N LEU A 255 -13.45 -15.08 3.73
CA LEU A 255 -12.94 -16.41 3.43
C LEU A 255 -12.51 -17.02 4.77
N PRO A 256 -13.15 -18.12 5.24
CA PRO A 256 -12.69 -18.76 6.47
C PRO A 256 -11.34 -19.44 6.23
N PRO A 257 -10.47 -19.53 7.24
CA PRO A 257 -9.26 -20.34 7.16
C PRO A 257 -9.64 -21.78 6.81
N ARG A 258 -9.02 -22.35 5.77
CA ARG A 258 -9.13 -23.80 5.53
C ARG A 258 -8.43 -24.52 6.68
N GLY A 259 -9.23 -25.04 7.62
CA GLY A 259 -8.80 -25.99 8.64
C GLY A 259 -8.65 -27.38 8.05
N GLU A 260 -7.52 -28.00 8.35
CA GLU A 260 -7.25 -29.42 8.13
C GLU A 260 -8.28 -30.29 8.87
N GLY A 261 -8.66 -31.40 8.25
CA GLY A 261 -9.46 -32.41 8.93
C GLY A 261 -9.87 -33.56 8.02
N ASN A 262 -9.04 -34.61 7.95
CA ASN A 262 -9.50 -35.97 8.24
C ASN A 262 -8.30 -36.92 8.44
N PRO A 263 -7.90 -37.29 9.67
CA PRO A 263 -7.25 -38.57 9.89
C PRO A 263 -8.34 -39.65 9.88
N GLY A 264 -8.14 -40.65 9.03
CA GLY A 264 -9.09 -41.73 8.81
C GLY A 264 -9.50 -42.47 10.09
N ARG A 265 -10.74 -42.94 10.09
CA ARG A 265 -11.17 -44.05 10.93
C ARG A 265 -10.60 -45.34 10.36
N GLY A 266 -9.90 -46.08 11.21
CA GLY A 266 -9.45 -47.46 11.07
C GLY A 266 -8.97 -47.91 12.43
#